data_AF-A0A1R2BY14-F1
#
_entry.id   AF-A0A1R2BY14-F1
#
_cell.length_a   1.000
_cell.length_b   1.000
_cell.length_c   1.000
_cell.angle_alpha   90.00
_cell.angle_beta   90.00
_cell.angle_gamma   90.00
#
_symmetry.space_group_name_H-M   'P 1'
#
loop_
_entity.id
_entity.type
_entity.pdbx_description
1 polymer ?
#
loop_
_entity_poly.entity_id
_entity_poly.type
_entity_poly.pdbx_seq_one_letter_code
_entity_poly.pdbx_strand_id
1 'polypeptide(L)'
;MNWNSQFWLAWNWFTCIPLIICVLYRFFTREDYVKVGLKTYTLDYIARLMIVPAVIYYLIDSYHLLSQPGKLDWCNFAFLFHHVVTMGGFRASLTIPHFPWFFLACFASHCLLIMFPYQTNLNYIYLLVLLTCFYGLMQPPFKYQKLYKEILYVAGLLVIGPIIMLWWFECKNDMLNV
;
A
#
# COMPACT_ATOMS: atom_id res chain seq x y z
N MET A 1 8.56 -3.98 21.42
CA MET A 1 7.56 -3.66 20.38
C MET A 1 6.50 -2.77 21.02
N ASN A 2 6.33 -1.53 20.55
CA ASN A 2 5.39 -0.59 21.14
C ASN A 2 3.93 -0.95 20.75
N TRP A 3 2.94 -0.34 21.41
CA TRP A 3 1.52 -0.60 21.13
C TRP A 3 1.14 -0.27 19.68
N ASN A 4 1.70 0.78 19.10
CA ASN A 4 1.45 1.18 17.71
C ASN A 4 1.86 0.06 16.73
N SER A 5 3.04 -0.54 16.94
CA SER A 5 3.53 -1.64 16.13
C SER A 5 2.69 -2.92 16.29
N GLN A 6 2.21 -3.21 17.50
CA GLN A 6 1.31 -4.34 17.75
C GLN A 6 -0.05 -4.14 17.09
N PHE A 7 -0.63 -2.94 17.22
CA PHE A 7 -1.88 -2.57 16.57
C PHE A 7 -1.78 -2.72 15.05
N TRP A 8 -0.71 -2.20 14.46
CA TRP A 8 -0.51 -2.28 13.01
C TRP A 8 -0.35 -3.70 12.50
N LEU A 9 0.44 -4.52 13.19
CA LEU A 9 0.57 -5.93 12.84
C LEU A 9 -0.79 -6.64 12.91
N ALA A 10 -1.53 -6.45 14.00
CA ALA A 10 -2.87 -7.02 14.16
C ALA A 10 -3.85 -6.53 13.07
N TRP A 11 -3.79 -5.25 12.72
CA TRP A 11 -4.59 -4.69 11.64
C TRP A 11 -4.28 -5.34 10.30
N ASN A 12 -3.00 -5.54 9.97
CA ASN A 12 -2.61 -6.20 8.72
C ASN A 12 -3.07 -7.66 8.67
N TRP A 13 -3.05 -8.38 9.78
CA TRP A 13 -3.67 -9.72 9.87
C TRP A 13 -5.18 -9.67 9.57
N PHE A 14 -5.88 -8.70 10.15
CA PHE A 14 -7.32 -8.52 9.95
C PHE A 14 -7.67 -8.14 8.51
N THR A 15 -6.89 -7.25 7.87
CA THR A 15 -7.18 -6.75 6.52
C THR A 15 -6.67 -7.64 5.39
N CYS A 16 -5.64 -8.45 5.62
CA CYS A 16 -5.00 -9.25 4.57
C CYS A 16 -5.98 -10.22 3.89
N ILE A 17 -6.72 -11.02 4.66
CA ILE A 17 -7.64 -12.03 4.12
C ILE A 17 -8.78 -11.37 3.31
N PRO A 18 -9.51 -10.36 3.84
CA PRO A 18 -10.51 -9.63 3.06
C PRO A 18 -9.96 -9.07 1.76
N LEU A 19 -8.78 -8.44 1.78
CA LEU A 19 -8.17 -7.87 0.58
C LEU A 19 -7.82 -8.95 -0.44
N ILE A 20 -7.26 -10.09 -0.03
CA ILE A 20 -6.99 -11.22 -0.92
C ILE A 20 -8.29 -11.72 -1.57
N ILE A 21 -9.37 -11.87 -0.80
CA ILE A 21 -10.67 -12.26 -1.34
C ILE A 21 -11.16 -11.25 -2.38
N CYS A 22 -11.03 -9.94 -2.10
CA CYS A 22 -11.39 -8.89 -3.06
C CYS A 22 -10.58 -8.96 -4.35
N VAL A 23 -9.26 -9.19 -4.23
CA VAL A 23 -8.34 -9.36 -5.37
C VAL A 23 -8.78 -10.53 -6.23
N LEU A 24 -8.95 -11.71 -5.62
CA LEU A 24 -9.34 -12.93 -6.34
C LEU A 24 -10.70 -12.76 -7.01
N TYR A 25 -11.69 -12.23 -6.28
CA TYR A 25 -13.02 -11.98 -6.83
C TYR A 25 -12.95 -11.11 -8.08
N ARG A 26 -12.31 -9.94 -8.01
CA ARG A 26 -12.20 -9.03 -9.17
C ARG A 26 -11.33 -9.59 -10.30
N PHE A 27 -10.28 -10.34 -9.96
CA PHE A 27 -9.43 -10.99 -10.96
C PHE A 27 -10.21 -12.00 -11.80
N PHE A 28 -11.04 -12.84 -11.16
CA PHE A 28 -11.81 -13.87 -11.86
C PHE A 28 -13.08 -13.35 -12.53
N THR A 29 -13.76 -12.34 -11.96
CA THR A 29 -14.95 -11.76 -12.59
C THR A 29 -14.62 -10.91 -13.81
N ARG A 30 -13.34 -10.50 -13.98
CA ARG A 30 -12.84 -9.72 -15.13
C ARG A 30 -13.80 -8.61 -15.53
N GLU A 31 -14.18 -7.77 -14.56
CA GLU A 31 -15.07 -6.65 -14.80
C GLU A 31 -14.61 -5.86 -16.03
N ASP A 32 -15.45 -5.85 -17.07
CA ASP A 32 -15.16 -5.13 -18.31
C ASP A 32 -15.37 -3.64 -18.06
N TYR A 33 -14.33 -3.00 -17.52
CA TYR A 33 -14.34 -1.58 -17.14
C TYR A 33 -14.63 -0.65 -18.32
N VAL A 34 -14.39 -1.12 -19.55
CA VAL A 34 -14.70 -0.37 -20.77
C VAL A 34 -16.21 -0.33 -21.01
N LYS A 35 -16.93 -1.42 -20.73
CA LYS A 35 -18.39 -1.49 -20.91
C LYS A 35 -19.19 -0.95 -19.73
N VAL A 36 -18.77 -1.26 -18.50
CA VAL A 36 -19.56 -0.97 -17.29
C VAL A 36 -19.24 0.42 -16.71
N GLY A 37 -18.09 0.97 -17.11
CA GLY A 37 -17.54 2.21 -16.56
C GLY A 37 -16.96 2.02 -15.16
N LEU A 38 -16.21 3.02 -14.69
CA LEU A 38 -15.66 3.02 -13.34
C LEU A 38 -16.72 3.50 -12.34
N LYS A 39 -17.48 2.54 -11.81
CA LYS A 39 -18.49 2.77 -10.78
C LYS A 39 -18.01 2.23 -9.44
N THR A 40 -18.59 2.77 -8.37
CA THR A 40 -18.33 2.30 -7.00
C THR A 40 -19.24 1.12 -6.68
N TYR A 41 -18.64 0.02 -6.27
CA TYR A 41 -19.30 -1.19 -5.81
C TYR A 41 -19.19 -1.33 -4.29
N THR A 42 -20.02 -2.18 -3.68
CA THR A 42 -19.96 -2.49 -2.24
C THR A 42 -18.55 -2.89 -1.80
N LEU A 43 -17.84 -3.64 -2.65
CA LEU A 43 -16.47 -4.08 -2.40
C LEU A 43 -15.47 -2.91 -2.29
N ASP A 44 -15.71 -1.81 -3.00
CA ASP A 44 -14.86 -0.61 -2.92
C ASP A 44 -15.01 0.09 -1.58
N TYR A 45 -16.21 0.09 -0.98
CA TYR A 45 -16.42 0.63 0.37
C TYR A 45 -15.69 -0.20 1.42
N ILE A 46 -15.72 -1.54 1.28
CA ILE A 46 -14.97 -2.44 2.16
C ILE A 46 -13.47 -2.16 2.03
N ALA A 47 -12.94 -2.10 0.80
CA ALA A 47 -11.53 -1.80 0.57
C ALA A 47 -11.11 -0.45 1.17
N ARG A 48 -11.92 0.61 0.99
CA ARG A 48 -11.66 1.93 1.61
C ARG A 48 -11.64 1.85 3.13
N LEU A 49 -12.61 1.18 3.74
CA LEU A 49 -12.66 1.03 5.19
C LEU A 49 -11.41 0.33 5.75
N MET A 50 -10.88 -0.66 5.03
CA MET A 50 -9.65 -1.36 5.43
C MET A 50 -8.39 -0.48 5.34
N ILE A 51 -8.39 0.50 4.42
CA ILE A 51 -7.25 1.42 4.21
C ILE A 51 -7.24 2.57 5.23
N VAL A 52 -8.40 3.02 5.72
CA VAL A 52 -8.50 4.22 6.59
C VAL A 52 -7.60 4.14 7.83
N PRO A 53 -7.54 3.04 8.60
CA PRO A 53 -6.66 2.98 9.77
C PRO A 53 -5.16 3.07 9.45
N ALA A 54 -4.75 2.78 8.21
CA ALA A 54 -3.37 2.98 7.76
C ALA A 54 -2.97 4.46 7.78
N VAL A 55 -3.92 5.37 7.48
CA VAL A 55 -3.69 6.82 7.54
C VAL A 55 -3.35 7.25 8.95
N ILE A 56 -4.14 6.78 9.92
CA ILE A 56 -3.97 7.10 11.34
C ILE A 56 -2.64 6.53 11.83
N TYR A 57 -2.36 5.27 11.49
CA TYR A 57 -1.10 4.61 11.83
C TYR A 57 0.11 5.38 11.30
N TYR A 58 0.15 5.74 10.01
CA TYR A 58 1.27 6.48 9.43
C TYR A 58 1.45 7.87 10.03
N LEU A 59 0.38 8.55 10.44
CA LEU A 59 0.49 9.82 11.15
C LEU A 59 1.16 9.64 12.52
N ILE A 60 0.69 8.67 13.31
CA ILE A 60 1.23 8.39 14.65
C ILE A 60 2.69 7.94 14.55
N ASP A 61 3.00 7.04 13.63
CA ASP A 61 4.34 6.48 13.49
C ASP A 61 5.35 7.51 12.94
N SER A 62 4.93 8.34 11.98
CA SER A 62 5.75 9.46 11.52
C SER A 62 6.06 10.44 12.63
N TYR A 63 5.08 10.77 13.48
CA TYR A 63 5.30 11.62 14.65
C TYR A 63 6.28 10.95 15.64
N HIS A 64 6.13 9.65 15.87
CA HIS A 64 7.02 8.89 16.75
C HIS A 64 8.48 8.91 16.25
N LEU A 65 8.72 8.69 14.96
CA LEU A 65 10.05 8.78 14.33
C LEU A 65 10.64 10.20 14.46
N LEU A 66 9.83 11.23 14.16
CA LEU A 66 10.26 12.63 14.27
C LEU A 66 10.56 13.06 15.70
N SER A 67 9.91 12.46 16.70
CA SER A 67 10.15 12.73 18.13
C SER A 67 11.47 12.15 18.65
N GLN A 68 12.16 11.32 17.86
CA GLN A 68 13.41 10.64 18.24
C GLN A 68 14.56 10.96 17.26
N PRO A 69 14.97 12.24 17.13
CA PRO A 69 15.96 12.64 16.11
C PRO A 69 17.31 11.91 16.25
N GLY A 70 17.68 11.47 17.45
CA GLY A 70 18.89 10.69 17.70
C GLY A 70 18.86 9.25 17.18
N LYS A 71 17.71 8.76 16.69
CA LYS A 71 17.53 7.41 16.13
C LYS A 71 17.22 7.42 14.62
N LEU A 72 17.35 8.55 13.93
CA LEU A 72 17.02 8.67 12.52
C LEU A 72 18.16 8.15 11.63
N ASP A 73 18.41 6.84 11.65
CA ASP A 73 19.26 6.17 10.67
C ASP A 73 18.62 6.14 9.27
N TRP A 74 19.33 5.60 8.29
CA TRP A 74 18.83 5.53 6.90
C TRP A 74 17.55 4.70 6.76
N CYS A 75 17.36 3.67 7.59
CA CYS A 75 16.14 2.87 7.56
C CYS A 75 14.96 3.68 8.10
N ASN A 76 15.09 4.31 9.26
CA ASN A 76 14.06 5.13 9.87
C ASN A 76 13.72 6.36 9.03
N PHE A 77 14.72 6.98 8.39
CA PHE A 77 14.48 8.03 7.41
C PHE A 77 13.69 7.53 6.20
N ALA A 78 14.05 6.36 5.66
CA ALA A 78 13.36 5.80 4.50
C ALA A 78 11.91 5.38 4.84
N PHE A 79 11.65 4.83 6.04
CA PHE A 79 10.29 4.61 6.55
C PHE A 79 9.51 5.92 6.66
N LEU A 80 10.10 6.96 7.24
CA LEU A 80 9.46 8.27 7.36
C LEU A 80 9.12 8.86 5.98
N PHE A 81 10.07 8.82 5.05
CA PHE A 81 9.85 9.25 3.66
C PHE A 81 8.71 8.46 3.01
N HIS A 82 8.71 7.14 3.17
CA HIS A 82 7.65 6.26 2.67
C HIS A 82 6.28 6.63 3.27
N HIS A 83 6.19 6.89 4.57
CA HIS A 83 4.95 7.34 5.21
C HIS A 83 4.47 8.67 4.65
N VAL A 84 5.34 9.66 4.50
CA VAL A 84 5.00 10.99 3.96
C VAL A 84 4.45 10.88 2.54
N VAL A 85 5.13 10.14 1.67
CA VAL A 85 4.68 9.94 0.28
C VAL A 85 3.35 9.18 0.24
N THR A 86 3.20 8.13 1.07
CA THR A 86 1.96 7.35 1.11
C THR A 86 0.78 8.16 1.64
N MET A 87 1.00 9.05 2.61
CA MET A 87 0.00 10.00 3.09
C MET A 87 -0.48 10.94 1.98
N GLY A 88 0.43 11.42 1.11
CA GLY A 88 0.06 12.15 -0.10
C GLY A 88 -0.82 11.33 -1.05
N GLY A 89 -0.57 10.02 -1.14
CA GLY A 89 -1.34 9.08 -1.96
C GLY A 89 -2.71 8.71 -1.40
N PHE A 90 -2.90 8.74 -0.07
CA PHE A 90 -4.17 8.33 0.55
C PHE A 90 -5.36 9.16 0.09
N ARG A 91 -5.19 10.46 -0.17
CA ARG A 91 -6.27 11.28 -0.72
C ARG A 91 -6.78 10.72 -2.06
N ALA A 92 -5.87 10.38 -2.97
CA ALA A 92 -6.24 9.82 -4.26
C ALA A 92 -6.87 8.43 -4.08
N SER A 93 -6.23 7.56 -3.31
CA SER A 93 -6.69 6.19 -3.05
C SER A 93 -8.08 6.14 -2.40
N LEU A 94 -8.40 7.02 -1.45
CA LEU A 94 -9.70 7.02 -0.76
C LEU A 94 -10.84 7.63 -1.61
N THR A 95 -10.51 8.31 -2.71
CA THR A 95 -11.48 9.01 -3.56
C THR A 95 -11.72 8.35 -4.91
N ILE A 96 -10.92 7.36 -5.32
CA ILE A 96 -11.17 6.67 -6.59
C ILE A 96 -12.52 5.96 -6.58
N PRO A 97 -13.29 6.06 -7.68
CA PRO A 97 -14.60 5.42 -7.75
C PRO A 97 -14.50 3.91 -7.62
N HIS A 98 -13.40 3.31 -8.10
CA HIS A 98 -13.25 1.86 -8.22
C HIS A 98 -11.83 1.40 -7.90
N PHE A 99 -11.69 0.34 -7.11
CA PHE A 99 -10.42 -0.31 -6.80
C PHE A 99 -10.21 -1.53 -7.72
N PRO A 100 -9.38 -1.41 -8.78
CA PRO A 100 -9.10 -2.56 -9.63
C PRO A 100 -8.30 -3.63 -8.88
N TRP A 101 -8.39 -4.90 -9.32
CA TRP A 101 -7.75 -6.03 -8.65
C TRP A 101 -6.24 -5.84 -8.47
N PHE A 102 -5.55 -5.28 -9.46
CA PHE A 102 -4.09 -5.06 -9.40
C PHE A 102 -3.70 -4.02 -8.36
N PHE A 103 -4.58 -3.05 -8.08
CA PHE A 103 -4.34 -2.04 -7.06
C PHE A 103 -4.61 -2.62 -5.67
N LEU A 104 -5.68 -3.41 -5.51
CA LEU A 104 -5.93 -4.17 -4.28
C LEU A 104 -4.82 -5.17 -3.98
N ALA A 105 -4.21 -5.75 -5.02
CA ALA A 105 -3.11 -6.69 -4.87
C ALA A 105 -1.89 -6.01 -4.22
N CYS A 106 -1.62 -4.73 -4.50
CA CYS A 106 -0.57 -3.98 -3.81
C CYS A 106 -0.84 -3.88 -2.30
N PHE A 107 -2.07 -3.58 -1.89
CA PHE A 107 -2.41 -3.53 -0.46
C PHE A 107 -2.32 -4.91 0.19
N ALA A 108 -2.85 -5.95 -0.47
CA ALA A 108 -2.79 -7.31 0.05
C ALA A 108 -1.34 -7.82 0.20
N SER A 109 -0.50 -7.60 -0.80
CA SER A 109 0.91 -7.99 -0.74
C SER A 109 1.71 -7.17 0.27
N HIS A 110 1.37 -5.89 0.47
CA HIS A 110 1.93 -5.09 1.54
C HIS A 110 1.57 -5.64 2.93
N CYS A 111 0.32 -6.08 3.15
CA CYS A 111 -0.05 -6.76 4.40
C CYS A 111 0.80 -8.02 4.64
N LEU A 112 1.06 -8.80 3.59
CA LEU A 112 1.91 -10.00 3.68
C LEU A 112 3.35 -9.64 4.08
N LEU A 113 3.93 -8.57 3.56
CA LEU A 113 5.26 -8.10 3.95
C LEU A 113 5.33 -7.79 5.45
N ILE A 114 4.30 -7.13 5.98
CA ILE A 114 4.24 -6.75 7.41
C ILE A 114 4.00 -7.97 8.31
N MET A 115 3.15 -8.90 7.86
CA MET A 115 2.84 -10.13 8.61
C MET A 115 4.04 -11.07 8.71
N PHE A 116 4.91 -11.09 7.70
CA PHE A 116 6.06 -11.98 7.60
C PHE A 116 7.36 -11.22 7.32
N PRO A 117 7.81 -10.37 8.26
CA PRO A 117 8.83 -9.37 7.97
C PRO A 117 10.22 -9.93 7.67
N TYR A 118 10.46 -11.18 8.06
CA TYR A 118 11.72 -11.90 7.86
C TYR A 118 11.76 -12.72 6.55
N GLN A 119 10.65 -12.79 5.80
CA GLN A 119 10.58 -13.55 4.56
C GLN A 119 10.93 -12.67 3.36
N THR A 120 12.23 -12.51 3.10
CA THR A 120 12.77 -11.65 2.03
C THR A 120 12.26 -12.01 0.63
N ASN A 121 11.88 -13.27 0.41
CA ASN A 121 11.25 -13.72 -0.84
C ASN A 121 9.95 -12.96 -1.15
N LEU A 122 9.23 -12.49 -0.13
CA LEU A 122 8.00 -11.71 -0.31
C LEU A 122 8.28 -10.32 -0.90
N ASN A 123 9.49 -9.76 -0.74
CA ASN A 123 9.87 -8.48 -1.35
C ASN A 123 9.80 -8.57 -2.88
N TYR A 124 10.21 -9.70 -3.46
CA TYR A 124 10.15 -9.92 -4.92
C TYR A 124 8.72 -10.12 -5.42
N ILE A 125 7.89 -10.82 -4.65
CA ILE A 125 6.44 -10.94 -4.96
C ILE A 125 5.81 -9.55 -4.95
N TYR A 126 6.10 -8.75 -3.93
CA TYR A 126 5.61 -7.38 -3.83
C TYR A 126 6.06 -6.52 -5.02
N LEU A 127 7.32 -6.62 -5.44
CA LEU A 127 7.82 -5.92 -6.62
C LEU A 127 7.07 -6.30 -7.90
N LEU A 128 6.80 -7.59 -8.13
CA LEU A 128 6.03 -8.04 -9.28
C LEU A 128 4.60 -7.49 -9.27
N VAL A 129 3.96 -7.49 -8.09
CA VAL A 129 2.62 -6.94 -7.91
C VAL A 129 2.60 -5.43 -8.18
N LEU A 130 3.64 -4.72 -7.72
CA LEU A 130 3.80 -3.28 -7.92
C LEU A 130 3.97 -2.93 -9.40
N LEU A 131 4.83 -3.66 -10.13
CA LEU A 131 4.98 -3.53 -11.58
C LEU A 131 3.67 -3.85 -12.32
N THR A 132 2.94 -4.86 -11.88
CA THR A 132 1.62 -5.20 -12.41
C THR A 132 0.61 -4.08 -12.19
N CYS A 133 0.64 -3.43 -11.02
CA CYS A 133 -0.20 -2.28 -10.73
C CYS A 133 0.14 -1.07 -11.62
N PHE A 134 1.44 -0.77 -11.81
CA PHE A 134 1.87 0.26 -12.76
C PHE A 134 1.35 -0.01 -14.16
N TYR A 135 1.56 -1.23 -14.65
CA TYR A 135 1.07 -1.63 -15.95
C TYR A 135 -0.45 -1.48 -16.05
N GLY A 136 -1.20 -1.95 -15.06
CA GLY A 136 -2.67 -1.86 -15.00
C GLY A 136 -3.19 -0.42 -15.01
N LEU A 137 -2.58 0.48 -14.23
CA LEU A 137 -2.94 1.91 -14.21
C LEU A 137 -2.66 2.62 -15.55
N MET A 138 -1.70 2.13 -16.33
CA MET A 138 -1.39 2.64 -17.68
C MET A 138 -2.34 2.11 -18.77
N GLN A 139 -3.20 1.14 -18.47
CA GLN A 139 -4.19 0.63 -19.42
C GLN A 139 -5.51 1.43 -19.38
N PRO A 140 -6.27 1.49 -20.49
CA PRO A 140 -7.65 1.96 -20.45
C PRO A 140 -8.52 1.11 -19.51
N PRO A 141 -9.54 1.70 -18.85
CA PRO A 141 -9.90 3.13 -18.88
C PRO A 141 -9.06 3.98 -17.90
N PHE A 142 -8.26 3.37 -17.03
CA PHE A 142 -7.58 4.02 -15.91
C PHE A 142 -6.64 5.15 -16.34
N LYS A 143 -5.85 4.93 -17.40
CA LYS A 143 -4.89 5.95 -17.88
C LYS A 143 -5.53 7.27 -18.32
N TYR A 144 -6.83 7.32 -18.56
CA TYR A 144 -7.53 8.53 -18.98
C TYR A 144 -8.19 9.28 -17.82
N GLN A 145 -8.20 8.70 -16.64
CA GLN A 145 -8.92 9.21 -15.48
C GLN A 145 -7.97 9.95 -14.55
N LYS A 146 -8.31 11.20 -14.20
CA LYS A 146 -7.42 12.09 -13.42
C LYS A 146 -6.96 11.47 -12.10
N LEU A 147 -7.88 10.92 -11.32
CA LEU A 147 -7.56 10.32 -10.01
C LEU A 147 -6.61 9.13 -10.12
N TYR A 148 -6.72 8.32 -11.16
CA TYR A 148 -5.84 7.16 -11.38
C TYR A 148 -4.46 7.59 -11.89
N LYS A 149 -4.37 8.68 -12.66
CA LYS A 149 -3.08 9.31 -12.98
C LYS A 149 -2.39 9.84 -11.74
N GLU A 150 -3.12 10.48 -10.83
CA GLU A 150 -2.58 10.93 -9.55
C GLU A 150 -2.04 9.75 -8.73
N ILE A 151 -2.78 8.63 -8.65
CA ILE A 151 -2.27 7.39 -8.05
C ILE A 151 -0.99 6.93 -8.74
N LEU A 152 -0.94 6.92 -10.07
CA LEU A 152 0.23 6.47 -10.83
C LEU A 152 1.48 7.31 -10.48
N TYR A 153 1.34 8.63 -10.40
CA TYR A 153 2.46 9.52 -10.03
C TYR A 153 2.90 9.30 -8.58
N VAL A 154 1.96 9.21 -7.65
CA VAL A 154 2.30 8.95 -6.25
C VAL A 154 2.92 7.58 -6.09
N ALA A 155 2.40 6.55 -6.76
CA ALA A 155 2.98 5.21 -6.77
C ALA A 155 4.44 5.24 -7.26
N GLY A 156 4.74 6.03 -8.31
CA GLY A 156 6.11 6.23 -8.79
C GLY A 156 7.07 6.74 -7.72
N LEU A 157 6.63 7.74 -6.93
CA LEU A 157 7.41 8.24 -5.79
C LEU A 157 7.44 7.24 -4.64
N LEU A 158 6.34 6.56 -4.39
CA LEU A 158 6.17 5.62 -3.29
C LEU A 158 7.14 4.46 -3.42
N VAL A 159 7.39 3.98 -4.64
CA VAL A 159 8.34 2.89 -4.95
C VAL A 159 9.78 3.23 -4.58
N ILE A 160 10.16 4.51 -4.60
CA ILE A 160 11.50 4.92 -4.16
C ILE A 160 11.74 4.51 -2.71
N GLY A 161 10.71 4.60 -1.85
CA GLY A 161 10.78 4.16 -0.45
C GLY A 161 11.18 2.68 -0.33
N PRO A 162 10.37 1.72 -0.80
CA PRO A 162 10.71 0.30 -0.81
C PRO A 162 12.02 -0.01 -1.51
N ILE A 163 12.36 0.64 -2.64
CA ILE A 163 13.67 0.45 -3.31
C ILE A 163 14.82 0.71 -2.33
N ILE A 164 14.77 1.87 -1.68
CA ILE A 164 15.79 2.29 -0.71
C ILE A 164 15.76 1.37 0.52
N MET A 165 14.58 1.08 1.06
CA MET A 165 14.43 0.32 2.30
C MET A 165 14.80 -1.15 2.11
N LEU A 166 14.17 -1.84 1.15
CA LEU A 166 14.20 -3.30 1.05
C LEU A 166 15.40 -3.81 0.26
N TRP A 167 15.88 -3.06 -0.72
CA TRP A 167 16.93 -3.52 -1.63
C TRP A 167 18.25 -2.76 -1.48
N TRP A 168 18.22 -1.46 -1.13
CA TRP A 168 19.47 -0.71 -0.94
C TRP A 168 20.04 -0.89 0.46
N PHE A 169 19.22 -0.70 1.49
CA PHE A 169 19.64 -0.81 2.89
C PHE A 169 19.26 -2.14 3.55
N GLU A 170 18.54 -3.01 2.85
CA GLU A 170 18.07 -4.31 3.36
C GLU A 170 17.37 -4.21 4.73
N CYS A 171 16.68 -3.10 4.96
CA CYS A 171 15.91 -2.85 6.16
C CYS A 171 14.87 -3.96 6.32
N LYS A 172 14.76 -4.51 7.54
CA LYS A 172 13.71 -5.49 7.85
C LYS A 172 12.35 -4.83 7.70
N ASN A 173 11.37 -5.58 7.20
CA ASN A 173 9.95 -5.17 7.17
C ASN A 173 9.30 -5.19 8.57
N ASP A 174 10.11 -5.27 9.63
CA ASP A 174 9.61 -5.24 11.00
C ASP A 174 9.60 -3.80 11.51
N MET A 175 8.76 -3.58 12.52
CA MET A 175 8.60 -2.26 13.13
C MET A 175 9.26 -2.22 14.50
N LEU A 176 10.41 -2.92 14.60
CA LEU A 176 11.26 -2.97 15.77
C LEU A 176 12.44 -1.99 15.66
N ASN A 177 12.65 -1.36 14.50
CA ASN A 177 13.71 -0.38 14.27
C ASN A 177 13.48 0.98 14.96
N VAL A 178 12.45 1.10 15.82
CA VAL A 178 12.12 2.29 16.62
C VAL A 178 12.19 2.00 18.13
#